data_AF-A0A7W7KRW9-F1
#
_entry.id   AF-A0A7W7KRW9-F1
#
_cell.length_a   1.000
_cell.length_b   1.000
_cell.length_c   1.000
_cell.angle_alpha   90.00
_cell.angle_beta   90.00
_cell.angle_gamma   90.00
#
_symmetry.space_group_name_H-M   'P 1'
#
loop_
_entity.id
_entity.type
_entity.pdbx_description
1 polymer ?
#
loop_
_entity_poly.entity_id
_entity_poly.type
_entity_poly.pdbx_seq_one_letter_code
_entity_poly.pdbx_strand_id
1 'polypeptide(L)'
;MDKEIRNLVVWSEGNEVSGQGGNTAFVTAPDYLAKLPAGEEQKAQLEAFRLKIIEAFQVLWPGEVVDAQYDYEMAAEDARVDPV
;
A
#
# COMPACT_ATOMS: atom_id res chain seq x y z
N MET A 1 5.65 -21.03 0.01
CA MET A 1 4.49 -20.25 0.47
C MET A 1 4.18 -19.28 -0.65
N ASP A 2 3.04 -19.46 -1.32
CA ASP A 2 2.52 -18.44 -2.23
C ASP A 2 2.25 -17.19 -1.39
N LYS A 3 2.91 -16.08 -1.71
CA LYS A 3 2.68 -14.80 -1.04
C LYS A 3 1.31 -14.30 -1.49
N GLU A 4 0.27 -14.62 -0.74
CA GLU A 4 -1.05 -14.04 -0.97
C GLU A 4 -0.98 -12.53 -0.70
N ILE A 5 -1.26 -11.75 -1.73
CA ILE A 5 -1.44 -10.30 -1.63
C ILE A 5 -2.81 -10.08 -1.02
N ARG A 6 -2.88 -9.75 0.27
CA ARG A 6 -4.19 -9.61 0.95
C ARG A 6 -4.60 -8.16 1.05
N ASN A 7 -3.67 -7.28 1.44
CA ASN A 7 -3.99 -5.87 1.67
C ASN A 7 -2.93 -4.91 1.14
N LEU A 8 -3.40 -3.76 0.68
CA LEU A 8 -2.62 -2.56 0.49
C LEU A 8 -2.87 -1.66 1.71
N VAL A 9 -1.83 -1.39 2.47
CA VAL A 9 -1.84 -0.45 3.60
C VAL A 9 -1.61 0.93 3.02
N VAL A 10 -2.45 1.89 3.40
CA VAL A 10 -2.39 3.28 2.93
C VAL A 10 -2.28 4.18 4.15
N TRP A 11 -1.36 5.13 4.16
CA TRP A 11 -1.20 6.07 5.26
C TRP A 11 -0.83 7.45 4.77
N SER A 12 -0.96 8.42 5.67
CA SER A 12 -0.43 9.76 5.50
C SER A 12 0.34 10.17 6.73
N GLU A 13 1.31 11.07 6.55
CA GLU A 13 2.05 11.68 7.67
C GLU A 13 1.21 12.74 8.42
N GLY A 14 0.03 13.08 7.87
CA GLY A 14 -0.81 14.18 8.32
C GLY A 14 -0.37 15.50 7.69
N ASN A 15 -0.91 16.60 8.20
CA ASN A 15 -0.56 17.94 7.74
C ASN A 15 -0.13 18.79 8.94
N GLU A 16 1.19 18.99 9.05
CA GLU A 16 1.78 19.78 10.13
C GLU A 16 1.30 21.23 10.14
N VAL A 17 0.94 21.79 8.98
CA VAL A 17 0.45 23.16 8.83
C VAL A 17 -0.97 23.30 9.41
N SER A 18 -1.80 22.27 9.29
CA SER A 18 -3.17 22.24 9.86
C SER A 18 -3.25 21.63 11.26
N GLY A 19 -2.16 21.04 11.76
CA GLY A 19 -2.11 20.33 13.04
C GLY A 19 -2.87 19.00 13.03
N GLN A 20 -3.17 18.45 11.84
CA GLN A 20 -3.83 17.16 11.68
C GLN A 20 -2.80 16.02 11.74
N GLY A 21 -3.02 15.05 12.63
CA GLY A 21 -2.25 13.82 12.65
C GLY A 21 -2.55 12.94 11.42
N GLY A 22 -1.62 12.04 11.11
CA GLY A 22 -1.74 11.12 9.98
C GLY A 22 -2.95 10.19 10.03
N ASN A 23 -3.39 9.78 8.85
CA ASN A 23 -4.48 8.83 8.66
C ASN A 23 -3.92 7.46 8.25
N THR A 24 -4.69 6.39 8.48
CA THR A 24 -4.34 5.04 8.02
C THR A 24 -5.58 4.29 7.56
N ALA A 25 -5.48 3.57 6.46
CA ALA A 25 -6.53 2.74 5.91
C ALA A 25 -5.96 1.43 5.35
N PHE A 26 -6.83 0.42 5.27
CA PHE A 26 -6.52 -0.88 4.68
C PHE A 26 -7.42 -1.11 3.49
N VAL A 27 -6.83 -1.33 2.32
CA VAL A 27 -7.55 -1.63 1.08
C VAL A 27 -7.29 -3.09 0.73
N THR A 28 -8.32 -3.92 0.81
CA THR A 28 -8.22 -5.32 0.38
C THR A 28 -7.97 -5.39 -1.13
N ALA A 29 -6.93 -6.11 -1.52
CA ALA A 29 -6.58 -6.28 -2.92
C ALA A 29 -7.68 -7.08 -3.64
N PRO A 30 -8.16 -6.64 -4.82
CA PRO A 30 -9.10 -7.42 -5.60
C PRO A 30 -8.61 -8.84 -5.92
N ASP A 31 -9.50 -9.83 -5.82
CA ASP A 31 -9.23 -11.24 -6.09
C ASP A 31 -8.49 -11.51 -7.41
N TYR A 32 -8.75 -10.70 -8.45
CA TYR A 32 -8.12 -10.88 -9.74
C TYR A 32 -6.62 -10.58 -9.71
N LEU A 33 -6.15 -9.65 -8.88
CA LEU A 33 -4.72 -9.34 -8.71
C LEU A 33 -3.99 -10.47 -7.98
N ALA A 34 -4.64 -11.06 -6.97
CA ALA A 34 -4.11 -12.20 -6.22
C ALA A 34 -3.98 -13.47 -7.08
N LYS A 35 -4.79 -13.58 -8.15
CA LYS A 35 -4.80 -14.73 -9.07
C LYS A 35 -3.90 -14.57 -10.29
N LEU A 36 -3.26 -13.41 -10.48
CA LEU A 36 -2.32 -13.22 -11.59
C LEU A 36 -1.08 -14.11 -11.39
N PRO A 37 -0.55 -14.71 -12.45
CA PRO A 37 0.69 -15.45 -12.36
C PRO A 37 1.84 -14.51 -11.98
N ALA A 38 2.73 -14.99 -11.10
CA ALA A 38 3.90 -14.22 -10.69
C ALA A 38 4.77 -13.84 -11.89
N GLY A 39 5.02 -12.55 -12.06
CA GLY A 39 5.76 -12.04 -13.21
C GLY A 39 5.73 -10.52 -13.32
N GLU A 40 6.31 -9.99 -14.39
CA GLU A 40 6.34 -8.55 -14.66
C GLU A 40 4.95 -7.95 -14.84
N GLU A 41 4.03 -8.68 -15.48
CA GLU A 41 2.65 -8.24 -15.67
C GLU A 41 1.92 -8.07 -14.34
N GLN A 42 2.05 -9.04 -13.42
CA GLN A 42 1.46 -8.92 -12.08
C GLN A 42 2.05 -7.71 -11.34
N LYS A 43 3.37 -7.50 -11.40
CA LYS A 43 4.01 -6.33 -10.77
C LYS A 43 3.48 -5.01 -11.34
N ALA A 44 3.33 -4.91 -12.66
CA ALA A 44 2.80 -3.73 -13.31
C ALA A 44 1.34 -3.45 -12.91
N GLN A 45 0.52 -4.50 -12.80
CA GLN A 45 -0.88 -4.38 -12.36
C GLN A 45 -0.99 -3.96 -10.89
N LEU A 46 -0.13 -4.50 -10.02
CA LEU A 46 -0.05 -4.12 -8.61
C LEU A 46 0.39 -2.67 -8.45
N GLU A 47 1.38 -2.23 -9.21
CA GLU A 47 1.83 -0.82 -9.17
C GLU A 47 0.74 0.13 -9.67
N ALA A 48 0.08 -0.21 -10.77
CA ALA A 48 -1.04 0.57 -11.28
C ALA A 48 -2.21 0.63 -10.29
N PHE A 49 -2.50 -0.46 -9.58
CA PHE A 49 -3.50 -0.47 -8.52
C PHE A 49 -3.10 0.43 -7.35
N ARG A 50 -1.85 0.32 -6.86
CA ARG A 50 -1.31 1.16 -5.79
C ARG A 50 -1.46 2.64 -6.12
N LEU A 51 -1.02 3.06 -7.31
CA LEU A 51 -1.08 4.46 -7.74
C LEU A 51 -2.52 5.00 -7.75
N LYS A 52 -3.48 4.23 -8.26
CA LYS A 52 -4.89 4.64 -8.25
C LYS A 52 -5.47 4.77 -6.84
N ILE A 53 -5.05 3.90 -5.92
CA ILE A 53 -5.46 4.00 -4.52
C ILE A 53 -4.85 5.26 -3.89
N ILE A 54 -3.55 5.53 -4.10
CA ILE A 54 -2.91 6.77 -3.63
C ILE A 54 -3.66 8.01 -4.15
N GLU A 55 -3.93 8.07 -5.46
CA GLU A 55 -4.69 9.17 -6.08
C GLU A 55 -6.07 9.36 -5.44
N ALA A 56 -6.81 8.26 -5.21
CA ALA A 56 -8.11 8.32 -4.56
C ALA A 56 -8.03 8.84 -3.13
N PHE A 57 -7.03 8.41 -2.36
CA PHE A 57 -6.85 8.83 -0.98
C PHE A 57 -6.31 10.25 -0.85
N GLN A 58 -5.52 10.75 -1.80
CA GLN A 58 -5.14 12.18 -1.85
C GLN A 58 -6.36 13.10 -2.02
N VAL A 59 -7.43 12.63 -2.67
CA VAL A 59 -8.70 13.36 -2.75
C VAL A 59 -9.47 13.28 -1.43
N LEU A 60 -9.43 12.14 -0.74
CA LEU A 60 -10.09 11.94 0.55
C LEU A 60 -9.39 12.66 1.71
N TRP A 61 -8.07 12.80 1.64
CA TRP A 61 -7.21 13.44 2.63
C TRP A 61 -6.54 14.69 2.03
N PRO A 62 -7.32 15.76 1.80
CA PRO A 62 -6.83 16.92 1.07
C PRO A 62 -5.70 17.62 1.80
N GLY A 63 -4.58 17.85 1.11
CA GLY A 63 -3.41 18.52 1.66
C GLY A 63 -2.49 17.62 2.47
N GLU A 64 -2.68 16.30 2.42
CA GLU A 64 -1.79 15.31 3.02
C GLU A 64 -1.01 14.58 1.92
N VAL A 65 0.23 14.20 2.22
CA VAL A 65 1.02 13.28 1.39
C VAL A 65 0.57 11.86 1.74
N VAL A 66 0.20 11.09 0.72
CA VAL A 66 -0.33 9.73 0.86
C VAL A 66 0.65 8.73 0.29
N ASP A 67 1.00 7.76 1.11
CA ASP A 67 1.85 6.62 0.75
C ASP A 67 1.06 5.32 0.87
N ALA A 68 1.51 4.29 0.16
CA ALA A 68 0.88 2.98 0.23
C ALA A 68 1.87 1.84 -0.04
N GLN A 69 1.69 0.73 0.67
CA GLN A 69 2.55 -0.44 0.59
C GLN A 69 1.76 -1.74 0.80
N TYR A 70 2.11 -2.79 0.06
CA TYR A 70 1.44 -4.08 0.25
C TYR A 70 1.96 -4.77 1.51
N ASP A 71 1.08 -5.49 2.20
CA ASP A 71 1.40 -6.24 3.41
C ASP A 71 2.57 -7.23 3.25
N TYR A 72 2.68 -7.91 2.11
CA TYR A 72 3.78 -8.83 1.83
C TYR A 72 5.14 -8.14 1.66
N GLU A 73 5.15 -6.84 1.36
CA GLU A 73 6.37 -6.02 1.23
C GLU A 73 6.82 -5.59 2.61
N MET A 74 5.89 -5.13 3.46
CA MET A 74 6.15 -4.81 4.87
C MET A 74 6.72 -6.02 5.62
N ALA A 75 6.07 -7.18 5.46
CA ALA A 75 6.57 -8.42 6.07
C ALA A 75 7.96 -8.84 5.56
N ALA A 76 8.32 -8.46 4.33
CA ALA A 76 9.65 -8.72 3.78
C ALA A 76 10.71 -7.71 4.27
N GLU A 77 10.30 -6.50 4.63
CA GLU A 77 11.17 -5.50 5.26
C GLU A 77 11.40 -5.82 6.74
N ASP A 78 10.36 -6.14 7.50
CA ASP A 78 10.48 -6.58 8.90
C ASP A 78 11.43 -7.78 9.03
N ALA A 79 11.28 -8.78 8.15
CA ALA A 79 12.14 -9.96 8.13
C ALA A 79 13.61 -9.67 7.75
N ARG A 80 13.92 -8.50 7.18
CA ARG A 80 15.31 -8.04 6.90
C ARG A 80 15.89 -7.24 8.05
N VAL A 81 15.05 -6.65 8.90
CA VAL A 81 15.47 -5.83 10.04
C VAL A 81 15.79 -6.69 11.27
N ASP A 82 15.31 -7.94 11.33
CA ASP A 82 15.73 -8.93 12.34
C ASP A 82 16.98 -9.73 11.91
N PRO A 83 18.18 -9.26 12.30
CA PRO A 83 19.21 -10.16 12.80
C PRO A 83 19.78 -9.61 14.12
N VAL A 84 19.28 -10.11 15.26
CA VAL A 84 19.98 -10.02 16.57
C VAL A 84 20.02 -11.39 17.22
#